data_AF-A0A4R5AUQ7-F1
#
_entry.id   AF-A0A4R5AUQ7-F1
#
_cell.length_a   1.000
_cell.length_b   1.000
_cell.length_c   1.000
_cell.angle_alpha   90.00
_cell.angle_beta   90.00
_cell.angle_gamma   90.00
#
_symmetry.space_group_name_H-M   'P 1'
#
loop_
_entity.id
_entity.type
_entity.pdbx_description
1 polymer ?
#
loop_
_entity_poly.entity_id
_entity_poly.type
_entity_poly.pdbx_seq_one_letter_code
_entity_poly.pdbx_strand_id
1 'polypeptide(L)'
;MKRIYIILLTILTISVYGQDATRSLNSEMTRLKTETVLIVQSQAIDGYPLWSPNSDFIACNIEEKWYKFRLTDIDLAEAKWRGQAIGVITTKDAYTLLTDNEQEQFDKVSKFNPREVTTKNETKIELRETGDMSVSLIVTKKGEKQKILWTSGGENCHSLVLSPDEKYVAYLCELNGLVIMKL
;
A
#
# COMPACT_ATOMS: atom_id res chain seq x y z
N MET A 1 -5.49 63.70 -28.29
CA MET A 1 -6.57 63.02 -27.56
C MET A 1 -6.08 61.64 -27.11
N LYS A 2 -5.76 61.45 -25.82
CA LYS A 2 -5.28 60.16 -25.27
C LYS A 2 -6.47 59.36 -24.75
N ARG A 3 -6.66 58.13 -25.24
CA ARG A 3 -7.64 57.17 -24.70
C ARG A 3 -7.00 56.42 -23.53
N ILE A 4 -7.66 56.42 -22.38
CA ILE A 4 -7.30 55.62 -21.20
C ILE A 4 -8.10 54.33 -21.28
N TYR A 5 -7.43 53.18 -21.34
CA TYR A 5 -8.06 51.86 -21.21
C TYR A 5 -7.97 51.46 -19.74
N ILE A 6 -9.12 51.37 -19.08
CA ILE A 6 -9.25 50.81 -17.73
C ILE A 6 -9.35 49.29 -17.91
N ILE A 7 -8.31 48.56 -17.53
CA ILE A 7 -8.36 47.10 -17.44
C ILE A 7 -9.02 46.77 -16.11
N LEU A 8 -10.27 46.28 -16.18
CA LEU A 8 -11.02 45.79 -15.04
C LEU A 8 -10.46 44.41 -14.65
N LEU A 9 -9.68 44.35 -13.57
CA LEU A 9 -9.11 43.11 -13.05
C LEU A 9 -10.19 42.40 -12.20
N THR A 10 -10.93 41.48 -12.79
CA THR A 10 -11.83 40.58 -12.05
C THR A 10 -10.99 39.60 -11.23
N ILE A 11 -10.94 39.81 -9.91
CA ILE A 11 -10.36 38.88 -8.94
C ILE A 11 -11.28 37.66 -8.88
N LEU A 12 -10.84 36.56 -9.50
CA LEU A 12 -11.46 35.25 -9.33
C LEU A 12 -11.15 34.78 -7.90
N THR A 13 -12.09 34.93 -6.98
CA THR A 13 -12.01 34.29 -5.66
C THR A 13 -12.25 32.79 -5.86
N ILE A 14 -11.19 32.03 -5.99
CA ILE A 14 -11.26 30.56 -5.93
C ILE A 14 -11.59 30.23 -4.47
N SER A 15 -12.85 29.85 -4.23
CA SER A 15 -13.25 29.19 -2.99
C SER A 15 -12.49 27.86 -2.93
N VAL A 16 -11.32 27.86 -2.32
CA VAL A 16 -10.62 26.63 -1.94
C VAL A 16 -11.48 26.01 -0.84
N TYR A 17 -12.43 25.16 -1.26
CA TYR A 17 -13.03 24.19 -0.38
C TYR A 17 -11.88 23.48 0.33
N GLY A 18 -11.81 23.62 1.65
CA GLY A 18 -10.88 22.88 2.47
C GLY A 18 -11.08 21.39 2.21
N GLN A 19 -10.20 20.81 1.39
CA GLN A 19 -9.93 19.39 1.52
C GLN A 19 -9.33 19.26 2.91
N ASP A 20 -10.06 18.63 3.82
CA ASP A 20 -9.43 18.00 4.97
C ASP A 20 -8.28 17.17 4.41
N ALA A 21 -7.06 17.65 4.60
CA ALA A 21 -5.84 17.03 4.11
C ALA A 21 -5.50 15.85 5.02
N THR A 22 -6.45 14.92 5.18
CA THR A 22 -6.28 13.64 5.85
C THR A 22 -5.10 12.94 5.17
N ARG A 23 -4.01 12.73 5.92
CA ARG A 23 -2.79 12.10 5.40
C ARG A 23 -3.06 10.62 5.15
N SER A 24 -3.48 10.29 3.94
CA SER A 24 -3.71 8.92 3.49
C SER A 24 -2.39 8.25 3.07
N LEU A 25 -2.37 6.92 3.09
CA LEU A 25 -1.27 6.11 2.56
C LEU A 25 -0.82 6.57 1.17
N ASN A 26 -1.75 6.76 0.23
CA ASN A 26 -1.43 7.25 -1.12
C ASN A 26 -0.75 8.63 -1.11
N SER A 27 -1.24 9.55 -0.28
CA SER A 27 -0.67 10.90 -0.21
C SER A 27 0.76 10.88 0.35
N GLU A 28 1.02 10.05 1.36
CA GLU A 28 2.35 9.91 1.96
C GLU A 28 3.34 9.18 1.03
N MET A 29 2.89 8.13 0.35
CA MET A 29 3.67 7.44 -0.69
C MET A 29 4.04 8.40 -1.83
N THR A 30 3.09 9.25 -2.25
CA THR A 30 3.32 10.28 -3.27
C THR A 30 4.33 11.32 -2.78
N ARG A 31 4.21 11.79 -1.53
CA ARG A 31 5.16 12.73 -0.90
C ARG A 31 6.59 12.17 -0.88
N LEU A 32 6.73 10.88 -0.55
CA LEU A 32 8.01 10.18 -0.51
C LEU A 32 8.50 9.67 -1.87
N LYS A 33 7.69 9.78 -2.93
CA LYS A 33 7.98 9.24 -4.27
C LYS A 33 8.32 7.75 -4.24
N THR A 34 7.57 6.98 -3.46
CA THR A 34 7.69 5.52 -3.35
C THR A 34 6.39 4.82 -3.68
N GLU A 35 6.48 3.59 -4.17
CA GLU A 35 5.36 2.70 -4.45
C GLU A 35 5.23 1.58 -3.40
N THR A 36 6.11 1.53 -2.40
CA THR A 36 6.18 0.43 -1.42
C THR A 36 6.23 0.97 -0.01
N VAL A 37 5.47 0.37 0.90
CA VAL A 37 5.41 0.73 2.33
C VAL A 37 5.51 -0.52 3.20
N LEU A 38 6.39 -0.49 4.19
CA LEU A 38 6.39 -1.44 5.30
C LEU A 38 5.40 -0.95 6.37
N ILE A 39 4.34 -1.74 6.58
CA ILE A 39 3.24 -1.40 7.51
C ILE A 39 3.63 -1.75 8.94
N VAL A 40 4.16 -2.96 9.14
CA VAL A 40 4.66 -3.43 10.43
C VAL A 40 5.85 -4.33 10.21
N GLN A 41 6.89 -4.12 11.02
CA GLN A 41 8.04 -4.99 11.05
C GLN A 41 7.82 -6.14 12.04
N SER A 42 7.69 -7.38 11.56
CA SER A 42 7.52 -8.56 12.41
C SER A 42 7.81 -9.84 11.63
N GLN A 43 8.50 -10.78 12.27
CA GLN A 43 8.75 -12.15 11.75
C GLN A 43 7.75 -13.17 12.32
N ALA A 44 6.85 -12.72 13.21
CA ALA A 44 5.85 -13.55 13.86
C ALA A 44 4.46 -13.37 13.22
N ILE A 45 4.41 -13.04 11.92
CA ILE A 45 3.15 -12.88 11.21
C ILE A 45 2.69 -14.25 10.72
N ASP A 46 1.51 -14.67 11.16
CA ASP A 46 0.85 -15.88 10.73
C ASP A 46 -0.28 -15.58 9.72
N GLY A 47 -0.61 -16.54 8.87
CA GLY A 47 -1.68 -16.41 7.88
C GLY A 47 -1.39 -15.41 6.75
N TYR A 48 -2.44 -14.91 6.10
CA TYR A 48 -2.34 -13.92 5.02
C TYR A 48 -2.96 -12.59 5.44
N PRO A 49 -2.52 -11.45 4.86
CA PRO A 49 -3.06 -10.14 5.21
C PRO A 49 -4.56 -10.03 4.91
N LEU A 50 -5.31 -9.28 5.71
CA LEU A 50 -6.74 -9.07 5.47
C LEU A 50 -7.05 -7.58 5.26
N TRP A 51 -7.72 -7.26 4.17
CA TRP A 51 -8.20 -5.92 3.87
C TRP A 51 -9.57 -5.68 4.50
N SER A 52 -9.76 -4.49 5.05
CA SER A 52 -11.11 -3.97 5.31
C SER A 52 -11.91 -3.81 4.01
N PRO A 53 -13.25 -3.96 4.03
CA PRO A 53 -14.10 -3.79 2.85
C PRO A 53 -13.94 -2.45 2.11
N ASN A 54 -13.60 -1.38 2.84
CA ASN A 54 -13.36 -0.04 2.32
C ASN A 54 -11.89 0.26 1.99
N SER A 55 -10.97 -0.69 2.19
CA SER A 55 -9.52 -0.51 1.98
C SER A 55 -8.86 0.54 2.90
N ASP A 56 -9.52 0.96 3.99
CA ASP A 56 -8.98 1.95 4.93
C ASP A 56 -8.10 1.32 6.03
N PHE A 57 -8.19 0.00 6.18
CA PHE A 57 -7.37 -0.82 7.07
C PHE A 57 -6.81 -2.05 6.37
N ILE A 58 -5.61 -2.44 6.78
CA ILE A 58 -5.01 -3.75 6.53
C ILE A 58 -4.77 -4.44 7.88
N ALA A 59 -4.96 -5.75 7.95
CA ALA A 59 -4.75 -6.52 9.16
C ALA A 59 -3.78 -7.68 8.93
N CYS A 60 -3.08 -8.08 9.99
CA CYS A 60 -2.26 -9.29 10.03
C CYS A 60 -2.37 -9.95 11.41
N ASN A 61 -2.20 -11.27 11.46
CA ASN A 61 -2.12 -12.01 12.71
C ASN A 61 -0.68 -11.99 13.20
N ILE A 62 -0.43 -11.49 14.41
CA ILE A 62 0.89 -11.51 15.04
C ILE A 62 0.74 -12.27 16.35
N GLU A 63 1.42 -13.41 16.47
CA GLU A 63 1.36 -14.28 17.65
C GLU A 63 -0.10 -14.60 18.06
N GLU A 64 -0.86 -15.17 17.13
CA GLU A 64 -2.27 -15.58 17.27
C GLU A 64 -3.28 -14.42 17.44
N LYS A 65 -2.84 -13.16 17.49
CA LYS A 65 -3.72 -11.99 17.63
C LYS A 65 -3.81 -11.19 16.34
N TRP A 66 -5.02 -10.87 15.92
CA TRP A 66 -5.24 -10.00 14.78
C TRP A 66 -5.12 -8.52 15.17
N TYR A 67 -4.24 -7.83 14.48
CA TYR A 67 -4.10 -6.37 14.55
C TYR A 67 -4.51 -5.76 13.21
N LYS A 68 -5.26 -4.66 13.26
CA LYS A 68 -5.57 -3.84 12.08
C LYS A 68 -4.80 -2.53 12.17
N PHE A 69 -4.28 -2.08 11.02
CA PHE A 69 -3.51 -0.87 10.83
C PHE A 69 -4.31 0.08 9.96
N ARG A 70 -4.55 1.29 10.46
CA ARG A 70 -5.25 2.36 9.72
C ARG A 70 -4.34 2.89 8.61
N LEU A 71 -4.92 3.19 7.45
CA LEU A 71 -4.22 3.71 6.27
C LEU A 71 -4.56 5.18 5.96
N THR A 72 -5.30 5.81 6.87
CA THR A 72 -5.64 7.24 6.91
C THR A 72 -5.06 7.88 8.16
N ASP A 73 -4.83 9.19 8.14
CA ASP A 73 -4.17 9.93 9.22
C ASP A 73 -2.89 9.22 9.72
N ILE A 74 -2.03 8.91 8.75
CA ILE A 74 -0.72 8.29 8.97
C ILE A 74 0.42 9.16 8.45
N ASP A 75 1.60 8.90 8.99
CA ASP A 75 2.88 9.50 8.62
C ASP A 75 3.83 8.39 8.21
N LEU A 76 4.50 8.58 7.07
CA LEU A 76 5.55 7.70 6.60
C LEU A 76 6.92 8.37 6.74
N ALA A 77 7.89 7.63 7.27
CA ALA A 77 9.31 7.97 7.12
C ALA A 77 9.87 7.30 5.86
N GLU A 78 10.79 7.98 5.19
CA GLU A 78 11.59 7.36 4.13
C GLU A 78 12.57 6.37 4.74
N ALA A 79 12.66 5.18 4.16
CA ALA A 79 13.70 4.21 4.44
C ALA A 79 14.23 3.62 3.12
N LYS A 80 15.29 2.83 3.21
CA LYS A 80 15.81 2.07 2.07
C LYS A 80 15.69 0.59 2.32
N TRP A 81 15.15 -0.13 1.34
CA TRP A 81 15.11 -1.58 1.34
C TRP A 81 15.64 -2.07 -0.01
N ARG A 82 16.73 -2.85 0.03
CA ARG A 82 17.42 -3.39 -1.17
C ARG A 82 17.75 -2.33 -2.23
N GLY A 83 18.16 -1.14 -1.79
CA GLY A 83 18.52 -0.02 -2.66
C GLY A 83 17.33 0.79 -3.19
N GLN A 84 16.10 0.45 -2.81
CA GLN A 84 14.89 1.17 -3.17
C GLN A 84 14.39 2.01 -2.01
N ALA A 85 13.86 3.20 -2.31
CA ALA A 85 13.16 4.01 -1.33
C ALA A 85 11.81 3.36 -1.01
N ILE A 86 11.53 3.16 0.27
CA ILE A 86 10.24 2.69 0.78
C ILE A 86 9.72 3.66 1.84
N GLY A 87 8.42 3.65 2.07
CA GLY A 87 7.82 4.24 3.26
C GLY A 87 7.81 3.26 4.43
N VAL A 88 7.89 3.77 5.65
CA VAL A 88 7.64 3.00 6.88
C VAL A 88 6.67 3.77 7.74
N ILE A 89 5.62 3.13 8.26
CA ILE A 89 4.66 3.79 9.16
C ILE A 89 5.38 4.24 10.43
N THR A 90 5.19 5.51 10.79
CA THR A 90 5.75 6.11 12.01
C THR A 90 4.70 6.65 12.97
N THR A 91 3.44 6.72 12.55
CA THR A 91 2.33 7.14 13.41
C THR A 91 2.19 6.18 14.58
N LYS A 92 2.31 6.73 15.79
CA LYS A 92 2.03 5.99 17.02
C LYS A 92 0.56 5.58 17.03
N ASP A 93 0.29 4.39 17.58
CA ASP A 93 -1.08 3.87 17.74
C ASP A 93 -1.86 3.81 16.40
N ALA A 94 -1.14 3.64 15.28
CA ALA A 94 -1.75 3.38 13.97
C ALA A 94 -2.47 2.03 13.92
N TYR A 95 -2.30 1.18 14.94
CA TYR A 95 -2.88 -0.13 15.03
C TYR A 95 -3.76 -0.31 16.27
N THR A 96 -4.74 -1.19 16.14
CA THR A 96 -5.57 -1.68 17.25
C THR A 96 -5.82 -3.17 17.05
N LEU A 97 -6.37 -3.85 18.06
CA LEU A 97 -6.90 -5.19 17.86
C LEU A 97 -8.05 -5.17 16.85
N LEU A 98 -8.09 -6.19 16.00
CA LEU A 98 -9.21 -6.50 15.13
C LEU A 98 -10.20 -7.35 15.93
N THR A 99 -11.47 -6.96 15.95
CA THR A 99 -12.51 -7.76 16.62
C THR A 99 -12.94 -8.93 15.73
N ASP A 100 -13.50 -9.99 16.31
CA ASP A 100 -13.96 -11.16 15.55
C ASP A 100 -14.97 -10.80 14.45
N ASN A 101 -15.91 -9.89 14.74
CA ASN A 101 -16.87 -9.41 13.75
C ASN A 101 -16.19 -8.66 12.61
N GLU A 102 -15.17 -7.85 12.89
CA GLU A 102 -14.41 -7.18 11.83
C GLU A 102 -13.58 -8.17 11.02
N GLN A 103 -12.97 -9.16 11.67
CA GLN A 103 -12.23 -10.22 10.99
C GLN A 103 -13.14 -10.95 9.99
N GLU A 104 -14.36 -11.31 10.38
CA GLU A 104 -15.33 -11.94 9.48
C GLU A 104 -15.65 -11.06 8.26
N GLN A 105 -15.74 -9.73 8.44
CA GLN A 105 -15.94 -8.81 7.31
C GLN A 105 -14.71 -8.70 6.41
N PHE A 106 -13.51 -8.71 6.99
CA PHE A 106 -12.26 -8.60 6.23
C PHE A 106 -11.99 -9.89 5.45
N ASP A 107 -12.27 -11.05 6.03
CA ASP A 107 -12.15 -12.36 5.38
C ASP A 107 -13.02 -12.46 4.12
N LYS A 108 -14.24 -11.89 4.14
CA LYS A 108 -15.17 -11.92 2.99
C LYS A 108 -14.63 -11.23 1.74
N VAL A 109 -13.78 -10.23 1.89
CA VAL A 109 -13.25 -9.42 0.78
C VAL A 109 -11.79 -9.75 0.45
N SER A 110 -11.10 -10.47 1.34
CA SER A 110 -9.68 -10.78 1.22
C SER A 110 -9.49 -12.14 0.56
N LYS A 111 -9.08 -12.13 -0.71
CA LYS A 111 -8.77 -13.37 -1.42
C LYS A 111 -7.28 -13.69 -1.27
N PHE A 112 -6.97 -14.79 -0.59
CA PHE A 112 -5.62 -15.33 -0.54
C PHE A 112 -5.14 -15.75 -1.92
N ASN A 113 -3.98 -15.24 -2.32
CA ASN A 113 -3.25 -15.75 -3.47
C ASN A 113 -1.80 -16.03 -3.04
N PRO A 114 -1.29 -17.27 -3.18
CA PRO A 114 0.04 -17.60 -2.67
C PRO A 114 1.14 -16.71 -3.24
N ARG A 115 1.12 -16.47 -4.58
CA ARG A 115 2.22 -15.84 -5.31
C ARG A 115 1.81 -15.00 -6.52
N GLU A 116 0.55 -15.02 -6.95
CA GLU A 116 0.14 -14.30 -8.15
C GLU A 116 -1.29 -13.76 -8.01
N VAL A 117 -1.51 -12.51 -8.41
CA VAL A 117 -2.86 -11.93 -8.51
C VAL A 117 -2.96 -11.08 -9.77
N THR A 118 -4.16 -11.03 -10.36
CA THR A 118 -4.47 -10.18 -11.53
C THR A 118 -5.63 -9.26 -11.18
N THR A 119 -5.46 -7.98 -11.48
CA THR A 119 -6.48 -6.93 -11.31
C THR A 119 -7.49 -6.93 -12.46
N LYS A 120 -8.62 -6.23 -12.30
CA LYS A 120 -9.63 -6.06 -13.36
C LYS A 120 -9.10 -5.36 -14.61
N ASN A 121 -8.07 -4.51 -14.47
CA ASN A 121 -7.44 -3.83 -15.59
C ASN A 121 -6.36 -4.69 -16.28
N GLU A 122 -6.27 -5.98 -15.94
CA GLU A 122 -5.31 -6.96 -16.46
C GLU A 122 -3.85 -6.65 -16.09
N THR A 123 -3.62 -5.87 -15.02
CA THR A 123 -2.30 -5.82 -14.39
C THR A 123 -2.09 -7.07 -13.56
N LYS A 124 -1.04 -7.82 -13.89
CA LYS A 124 -0.59 -9.03 -13.20
C LYS A 124 0.53 -8.69 -12.22
N ILE A 125 0.43 -9.20 -11.00
CA ILE A 125 1.42 -9.06 -9.93
C ILE A 125 1.87 -10.45 -9.50
N GLU A 126 3.18 -10.67 -9.46
CA GLU A 126 3.78 -11.95 -9.12
C GLU A 126 4.89 -11.78 -8.07
N LEU A 127 4.92 -12.70 -7.11
CA LEU A 127 6.03 -12.96 -6.22
C LEU A 127 6.75 -14.22 -6.72
N ARG A 128 7.62 -14.06 -7.72
CA ARG A 128 8.27 -15.18 -8.42
C ARG A 128 9.54 -15.59 -7.69
N GLU A 129 9.66 -16.87 -7.33
CA GLU A 129 10.89 -17.43 -6.79
C GLU A 129 12.01 -17.40 -7.83
N THR A 130 13.22 -16.99 -7.42
CA THR A 130 14.37 -16.85 -8.33
C THR A 130 15.58 -17.70 -7.93
N GLY A 131 15.44 -18.60 -6.95
CA GLY A 131 16.54 -19.37 -6.36
C GLY A 131 17.08 -18.73 -5.08
N ASP A 132 17.91 -19.45 -4.32
CA ASP A 132 18.53 -19.00 -3.06
C ASP A 132 17.54 -18.34 -2.07
N MET A 133 16.37 -18.95 -1.93
CA MET A 133 15.25 -18.43 -1.11
C MET A 133 14.83 -17.00 -1.45
N SER A 134 15.18 -16.50 -2.65
CA SER A 134 14.86 -15.14 -3.08
C SER A 134 13.59 -15.12 -3.92
N VAL A 135 12.86 -14.01 -3.79
CA VAL A 135 11.61 -13.75 -4.49
C VAL A 135 11.70 -12.41 -5.17
N SER A 136 11.29 -12.34 -6.43
CA SER A 136 11.15 -11.10 -7.18
C SER A 136 9.70 -10.66 -7.24
N LEU A 137 9.45 -9.39 -6.95
CA LEU A 137 8.17 -8.76 -7.24
C LEU A 137 8.15 -8.31 -8.69
N ILE A 138 7.22 -8.86 -9.46
CA ILE A 138 7.09 -8.62 -10.89
C ILE A 138 5.71 -8.06 -11.17
N VAL A 139 5.66 -6.98 -11.94
CA VAL A 139 4.41 -6.36 -12.40
C VAL A 139 4.38 -6.37 -13.92
N THR A 140 3.26 -6.82 -14.48
CA THR A 140 3.01 -6.81 -15.93
C THR A 140 1.69 -6.11 -16.19
N LYS A 141 1.73 -4.88 -16.70
CA LYS A 141 0.54 -4.13 -17.10
C LYS A 141 0.04 -4.61 -18.47
N LYS A 142 -1.25 -4.41 -18.76
CA LYS A 142 -1.85 -4.79 -20.04
C LYS A 142 -1.08 -4.19 -21.22
N GLY A 143 -0.56 -5.06 -22.09
CA GLY A 143 0.18 -4.65 -23.29
C GLY A 143 1.62 -4.17 -23.02
N GLU A 144 2.10 -4.22 -21.78
CA GLU A 144 3.46 -3.88 -21.42
C GLU A 144 4.31 -5.14 -21.18
N LYS A 145 5.64 -4.98 -21.23
CA LYS A 145 6.57 -6.05 -20.82
C LYS A 145 6.58 -6.16 -19.30
N GLN A 146 6.84 -7.36 -18.79
CA GLN A 146 7.06 -7.58 -17.37
C GLN A 146 8.19 -6.67 -16.85
N LYS A 147 7.96 -6.07 -15.67
CA LYS A 147 8.94 -5.26 -14.94
C LYS A 147 9.21 -5.92 -13.60
N ILE A 148 10.48 -6.24 -13.34
CA ILE A 148 10.93 -6.62 -11.99
C ILE A 148 11.06 -5.34 -11.20
N LEU A 149 10.31 -5.22 -10.12
CA LEU A 149 10.40 -4.09 -9.21
C LEU A 149 11.57 -4.28 -8.26
N TRP A 150 11.63 -5.40 -7.53
CA TRP A 150 12.75 -5.72 -6.63
C TRP A 150 12.92 -7.23 -6.48
N THR A 151 14.03 -7.63 -5.85
CA THR A 151 14.32 -9.01 -5.45
C THR A 151 14.72 -9.06 -3.97
N SER A 152 14.12 -9.97 -3.22
CA SER A 152 14.11 -10.00 -1.74
C SER A 152 15.48 -10.29 -1.09
N GLY A 153 16.41 -10.91 -1.81
CA GLY A 153 17.79 -11.12 -1.35
C GLY A 153 17.90 -12.04 -0.12
N GLY A 154 17.45 -13.29 -0.26
CA GLY A 154 17.54 -14.33 0.77
C GLY A 154 16.38 -14.39 1.75
N GLU A 155 15.20 -13.88 1.38
CA GLU A 155 13.98 -14.03 2.16
C GLU A 155 12.80 -14.43 1.27
N ASN A 156 11.90 -15.23 1.80
CA ASN A 156 10.69 -15.58 1.10
C ASN A 156 9.65 -14.45 1.25
N CYS A 157 8.99 -14.08 0.16
CA CYS A 157 7.83 -13.20 0.17
C CYS A 157 6.65 -13.90 -0.51
N HIS A 158 5.46 -13.83 0.07
CA HIS A 158 4.28 -14.58 -0.34
C HIS A 158 2.97 -13.94 0.16
N SER A 159 1.84 -14.65 -0.03
CA SER A 159 0.51 -14.26 0.47
C SER A 159 0.01 -12.92 -0.09
N LEU A 160 -0.06 -12.81 -1.42
CA LEU A 160 -0.63 -11.64 -2.10
C LEU A 160 -2.13 -11.52 -1.84
N VAL A 161 -2.55 -10.32 -1.46
CA VAL A 161 -3.95 -9.97 -1.27
C VAL A 161 -4.20 -8.58 -1.84
N LEU A 162 -5.01 -8.53 -2.90
CA LEU A 162 -5.39 -7.28 -3.57
C LEU A 162 -6.38 -6.50 -2.70
N SER A 163 -6.23 -5.17 -2.62
CA SER A 163 -7.21 -4.34 -1.94
C SER A 163 -8.57 -4.38 -2.68
N PRO A 164 -9.71 -4.24 -1.98
CA PRO A 164 -11.03 -4.21 -2.62
C PRO A 164 -11.17 -3.16 -3.72
N ASP A 165 -10.48 -2.03 -3.60
CA ASP A 165 -10.44 -0.96 -4.60
C ASP A 165 -9.36 -1.13 -5.68
N GLU A 166 -8.58 -2.20 -5.61
CA GLU A 166 -7.49 -2.59 -6.51
C GLU A 166 -6.40 -1.53 -6.71
N LYS A 167 -6.28 -0.57 -5.78
CA LYS A 167 -5.19 0.42 -5.79
C LYS A 167 -3.91 -0.08 -5.13
N TYR A 168 -4.01 -1.15 -4.34
CA TYR A 168 -2.91 -1.69 -3.58
C TYR A 168 -2.89 -3.21 -3.62
N VAL A 169 -1.72 -3.78 -3.37
CA VAL A 169 -1.56 -5.18 -3.04
C VAL A 169 -0.73 -5.32 -1.78
N ALA A 170 -1.21 -6.13 -0.85
CA ALA A 170 -0.49 -6.49 0.38
C ALA A 170 0.17 -7.86 0.21
N TYR A 171 1.32 -8.04 0.85
CA TYR A 171 2.02 -9.32 0.94
C TYR A 171 2.93 -9.36 2.15
N LEU A 172 3.39 -10.55 2.49
CA LEU A 172 4.33 -10.79 3.57
C LEU A 172 5.73 -11.04 3.01
N CYS A 173 6.73 -10.53 3.71
CA CYS A 173 8.13 -10.93 3.54
C CYS A 173 8.64 -11.43 4.90
N GLU A 174 9.01 -12.70 4.98
CA GLU A 174 9.18 -13.43 6.26
C GLU A 174 10.18 -12.78 7.22
N LEU A 175 11.21 -12.09 6.72
CA LEU A 175 12.21 -11.43 7.59
C LEU A 175 11.88 -9.98 7.92
N ASN A 176 10.93 -9.36 7.21
CA ASN A 176 10.60 -7.95 7.34
C ASN A 176 9.19 -7.73 7.90
N GLY A 177 8.16 -8.35 7.34
CA GLY A 177 6.78 -8.25 7.82
C GLY A 177 5.78 -7.94 6.72
N LEU A 178 4.76 -7.14 7.06
CA LEU A 178 3.65 -6.80 6.17
C LEU A 178 4.01 -5.60 5.28
N VAL A 179 3.94 -5.80 3.98
CA VAL A 179 4.27 -4.79 2.98
C VAL A 179 3.04 -4.50 2.12
N ILE A 180 2.85 -3.22 1.77
CA ILE A 180 1.88 -2.77 0.76
C ILE A 180 2.62 -2.15 -0.42
N MET A 181 2.23 -2.55 -1.63
CA MET A 181 2.63 -1.87 -2.87
C MET A 181 1.43 -1.18 -3.52
N LYS A 182 1.63 0.04 -4.01
CA LYS A 182 0.68 0.78 -4.85
C LYS A 182 0.73 0.29 -6.30
N LEU A 183 -0.43 0.21 -6.96
CA LEU A 183 -0.62 -0.27 -8.34
C LEU A 183 -0.75 0.87 -9.36
#